data_AF-A0A4R0U4P8-F1
#
_entry.id   AF-A0A4R0U4P8-F1
#
_cell.length_a   1.000
_cell.length_b   1.000
_cell.length_c   1.000
_cell.angle_alpha   90.00
_cell.angle_beta   90.00
_cell.angle_gamma   90.00
#
_symmetry.space_group_name_H-M   'P 1'
#
loop_
_entity.id
_entity.type
_entity.pdbx_description
1 polymer ?
#
loop_
_entity_poly.entity_id
_entity_poly.type
_entity_poly.pdbx_seq_one_letter_code
_entity_poly.pdbx_strand_id
1 'polypeptide(L)'
;MTVSTTPKFRLPYPEDNEPIKNLPDIIQQQAEGIEGVLAKFDYGGGDQNGLTARVASLETLLANIKANYVVLFDNDANVFQGAITLSESAANFEKLTICFKSNDGVYCSMDVARPNGKVVALTTSFYNGTNYFYVKNRCYKIDGKIINTWRRAADGDYQTGEVNAANSNAARMADLITITQVFGTRRMSLV
;
A
#
# COMPACT_ATOMS: atom_id res chain seq x y z
N MET A 1 13.55 -44.49 46.27
CA MET A 1 14.54 -43.72 47.05
C MET A 1 14.28 -42.25 46.79
N THR A 2 14.01 -41.46 47.83
CA THR A 2 13.84 -40.00 47.74
C THR A 2 15.21 -39.36 47.90
N VAL A 3 15.76 -38.79 46.82
CA VAL A 3 17.05 -38.07 46.85
C VAL A 3 16.86 -36.77 47.62
N SER A 4 17.66 -36.53 48.66
CA SER A 4 17.60 -35.28 49.43
C SER A 4 18.22 -34.15 48.60
N THR A 5 17.63 -32.96 48.65
CA THR A 5 18.06 -31.82 47.83
C THR A 5 18.19 -30.55 48.66
N THR A 6 19.01 -29.59 48.20
CA THR A 6 19.18 -28.30 48.88
C THR A 6 17.85 -27.54 48.96
N PRO A 7 17.54 -26.86 50.07
CA PRO A 7 16.18 -26.34 50.31
C PRO A 7 15.72 -25.27 49.30
N LYS A 8 16.66 -24.48 48.77
CA LYS A 8 16.34 -23.31 47.94
C LYS A 8 16.39 -23.59 46.44
N PHE A 9 17.33 -24.42 46.00
CA PHE A 9 17.58 -24.67 44.57
C PHE A 9 17.35 -26.13 44.17
N ARG A 10 16.97 -27.00 45.13
CA ARG A 10 16.68 -28.43 44.93
C ARG A 10 17.79 -29.20 44.21
N LEU A 11 19.04 -28.81 44.47
CA LEU A 11 20.21 -29.54 43.97
C LEU A 11 20.41 -30.82 44.79
N PRO A 12 20.66 -31.99 44.17
CA PRO A 12 20.92 -33.22 44.90
C PRO A 12 22.18 -33.07 45.78
N TYR A 13 22.11 -33.54 47.03
CA TYR A 13 23.32 -33.70 47.83
C TYR A 13 24.19 -34.80 47.21
N PRO A 14 25.52 -34.67 47.21
CA PRO A 14 26.41 -35.75 46.78
C PRO A 14 26.08 -37.01 47.59
N GLU A 15 25.95 -38.17 46.94
CA GLU A 15 25.80 -39.43 47.67
C GLU A 15 27.10 -39.70 48.46
N ASP A 16 26.97 -40.26 49.67
CA ASP A 16 27.99 -40.34 50.74
C ASP A 16 29.37 -40.95 50.35
N ASN A 17 29.62 -41.29 49.09
CA ASN A 17 30.87 -41.84 48.58
C ASN A 17 31.42 -41.17 47.30
N GLU A 18 30.85 -40.08 46.78
CA GLU A 18 31.57 -39.27 45.79
C GLU A 18 32.69 -38.52 46.50
N PRO A 19 33.98 -38.79 46.19
CA PRO A 19 35.07 -38.19 46.94
C PRO A 19 34.99 -36.67 46.80
N ILE A 20 35.10 -35.96 47.93
CA ILE A 20 35.17 -34.49 48.01
C ILE A 20 36.12 -33.88 46.95
N LYS A 21 37.12 -34.65 46.53
CA LYS A 21 38.04 -34.35 45.43
C LYS A 21 37.35 -33.97 44.11
N ASN A 22 36.18 -34.52 43.80
CA ASN A 22 35.45 -34.31 42.54
C ASN A 22 34.36 -33.23 42.65
N LEU A 23 34.08 -32.71 43.86
CA LEU A 23 33.09 -31.65 44.08
C LEU A 23 33.34 -30.39 43.24
N PRO A 24 34.59 -29.90 43.06
CA PRO A 24 34.85 -28.74 42.22
C PRO A 24 34.42 -28.96 40.77
N ASP A 25 34.72 -30.13 40.20
CA ASP A 25 34.38 -30.47 38.82
C ASP A 25 32.87 -30.61 38.62
N ILE A 26 32.17 -31.20 39.60
CA ILE A 26 30.71 -31.34 39.59
C ILE A 26 30.03 -29.96 39.64
N ILE A 27 30.51 -29.06 40.50
CA ILE A 27 29.98 -27.69 40.60
C ILE A 27 30.24 -26.91 39.30
N GLN A 28 31.41 -27.09 38.69
CA GLN A 28 31.74 -26.48 37.40
C GLN A 28 30.80 -26.98 36.28
N GLN A 29 30.62 -28.29 36.14
CA GLN A 29 29.70 -28.84 35.13
C GLN A 29 28.25 -28.39 35.33
N GLN A 30 27.81 -28.25 36.58
CA GLN A 30 26.48 -27.73 36.89
C GLN A 30 26.34 -26.24 36.53
N ALA A 31 27.36 -25.43 36.81
CA ALA A 31 27.38 -24.01 36.42
C ALA A 31 27.37 -23.84 34.90
N GLU A 32 28.21 -24.59 34.18
CA GLU A 32 28.26 -24.61 32.70
C GLU A 32 26.93 -25.10 32.10
N GLY A 33 26.30 -26.12 32.69
CA GLY A 33 24.99 -26.61 32.28
C GLY A 33 23.88 -25.58 32.48
N ILE A 34 23.89 -24.85 33.60
CA ILE A 34 22.93 -23.76 33.87
C ILE A 34 23.14 -22.60 32.89
N GLU A 35 24.38 -22.19 32.64
CA GLU A 35 24.72 -21.14 31.67
C GLU A 35 24.25 -21.52 30.25
N GLY A 36 24.49 -22.76 29.83
CA GLY A 36 24.03 -23.28 28.53
C GLY A 36 22.50 -23.38 28.40
N VAL A 37 21.76 -23.56 29.50
CA VAL A 37 20.29 -23.52 29.49
C VAL A 37 19.79 -22.08 29.51
N LEU A 38 20.37 -21.20 30.31
CA LEU A 38 19.99 -19.79 30.38
C LEU A 38 20.24 -19.05 29.06
N ALA A 39 21.31 -19.40 28.33
CA ALA A 39 21.56 -18.89 26.97
C ALA A 39 20.45 -19.26 25.97
N LYS A 40 19.70 -20.34 26.21
CA LYS A 40 18.54 -20.74 25.39
C LYS A 40 17.27 -19.97 25.76
N PHE A 41 17.23 -19.29 26.91
CA PHE A 41 16.10 -18.52 27.41
C PHE A 41 16.22 -17.02 27.13
N ASP A 42 17.30 -16.56 26.49
CA ASP A 42 17.44 -15.15 26.09
C ASP A 42 16.59 -14.82 24.86
N TYR A 43 15.28 -14.79 25.06
CA TYR A 43 14.28 -14.34 24.10
C TYR A 43 14.12 -12.81 24.10
N GLY A 44 15.20 -12.06 24.37
CA GLY A 44 15.14 -10.61 24.46
C GLY A 44 16.45 -9.81 24.33
N GLY A 45 17.62 -10.44 24.24
CA GLY A 45 18.91 -9.73 24.29
C GLY A 45 20.15 -10.42 23.70
N GLY A 46 20.06 -11.60 23.08
CA GLY A 46 21.25 -12.40 22.77
C GLY A 46 21.64 -12.52 21.30
N ASP A 47 20.68 -12.64 20.38
CA ASP A 47 20.98 -12.68 18.94
C ASP A 47 20.83 -11.29 18.32
N GLN A 48 21.78 -10.42 18.65
CA GLN A 48 21.87 -9.08 18.06
C GLN A 48 21.86 -9.15 16.53
N ASN A 49 22.41 -10.21 15.93
CA ASN A 49 22.41 -10.41 14.48
C ASN A 49 21.00 -10.75 13.97
N GLY A 50 20.27 -11.63 14.64
CA GLY A 50 18.88 -11.97 14.31
C GLY A 50 17.91 -10.80 14.49
N LEU A 51 18.05 -10.02 15.57
CA LEU A 51 17.29 -8.78 15.77
C LEU A 51 17.60 -7.74 14.68
N THR A 52 18.88 -7.54 14.37
CA THR A 52 19.32 -6.64 13.29
C THR A 52 18.76 -7.09 11.93
N ALA A 53 18.80 -8.38 11.63
CA ALA A 53 18.24 -8.94 10.40
C ALA A 53 16.72 -8.75 10.30
N ARG A 54 15.99 -8.92 11.41
CA ARG A 54 14.53 -8.66 11.47
C ARG A 54 14.22 -7.18 11.27
N VAL A 55 14.97 -6.28 11.89
CA VAL A 55 14.80 -4.83 11.69
C VAL A 55 15.07 -4.46 10.24
N ALA A 56 16.16 -4.92 9.64
CA ALA A 56 16.48 -4.68 8.23
C ALA A 56 15.38 -5.20 7.27
N SER A 57 14.80 -6.37 7.58
CA SER A 57 13.66 -6.93 6.84
C SER A 57 12.42 -6.05 6.95
N LEU A 58 12.09 -5.58 8.17
CA LEU A 58 10.96 -4.68 8.40
C LEU A 58 11.15 -3.31 7.72
N GLU A 59 12.35 -2.76 7.76
CA GLU A 59 12.69 -1.51 7.05
C GLU A 59 12.56 -1.68 5.54
N THR A 60 13.01 -2.81 5.00
CA THR A 60 12.85 -3.14 3.58
C THR A 60 11.38 -3.29 3.20
N LEU A 61 10.59 -4.00 4.01
CA LEU A 61 9.15 -4.14 3.81
C LEU A 61 8.44 -2.78 3.85
N LEU A 62 8.79 -1.93 4.80
CA LEU A 62 8.24 -0.58 4.92
C LEU A 62 8.61 0.30 3.72
N ALA A 63 9.85 0.24 3.26
CA ALA A 63 10.31 0.93 2.06
C ALA A 63 9.53 0.48 0.83
N ASN A 64 9.32 -0.83 0.67
CA ASN A 64 8.51 -1.40 -0.41
C ASN A 64 7.06 -0.94 -0.35
N ILE A 65 6.44 -0.94 0.83
CA ILE A 65 5.05 -0.46 1.00
C ILE A 65 4.94 1.02 0.62
N LYS A 66 5.87 1.87 1.07
CA LYS A 66 5.89 3.29 0.71
C LYS A 66 6.08 3.50 -0.79
N ALA A 67 6.98 2.74 -1.40
CA ALA A 67 7.23 2.80 -2.84
C ALA A 67 6.05 2.30 -3.67
N ASN A 68 5.11 1.53 -3.11
CA ASN A 68 4.00 0.99 -3.90
C ASN A 68 2.92 2.02 -4.22
N TYR A 69 2.76 3.09 -3.44
CA TYR A 69 1.78 4.14 -3.68
C TYR A 69 2.48 5.43 -4.15
N VAL A 70 2.23 5.85 -5.39
CA VAL A 70 2.95 6.96 -6.03
C VAL A 70 1.97 8.02 -6.48
N VAL A 71 2.26 9.29 -6.18
CA VAL A 71 1.55 10.43 -6.78
C VAL A 71 2.10 10.66 -8.19
N LEU A 72 1.26 10.48 -9.20
CA LEU A 72 1.64 10.59 -10.61
C LEU A 72 1.28 11.95 -11.22
N PHE A 73 0.24 12.58 -10.68
CA PHE A 73 -0.22 13.90 -11.07
C PHE A 73 -0.94 14.52 -9.87
N ASP A 74 -0.70 15.81 -9.61
CA ASP A 74 -1.34 16.55 -8.53
C ASP A 74 -1.45 18.03 -8.92
N ASN A 75 -2.63 18.42 -9.40
CA ASN A 75 -2.96 19.79 -9.75
C ASN A 75 -4.48 19.99 -9.65
N ASP A 76 -4.95 20.43 -8.49
CA ASP A 76 -6.37 20.72 -8.33
C ASP A 76 -6.85 21.90 -9.19
N ALA A 77 -5.96 22.83 -9.54
CA ALA A 77 -6.27 23.95 -10.43
C ALA A 77 -6.14 23.59 -11.93
N ASN A 78 -6.09 22.30 -12.28
CA ASN A 78 -5.95 21.87 -13.66
C ASN A 78 -7.08 22.41 -14.53
N VAL A 79 -6.72 22.85 -15.74
CA VAL A 79 -7.69 23.34 -16.72
C VAL A 79 -8.56 22.20 -17.23
N PHE A 80 -9.74 22.52 -17.74
CA PHE A 80 -10.66 21.53 -18.28
C PHE A 80 -10.26 21.01 -19.65
N GLN A 81 -9.26 21.56 -20.34
CA GLN A 81 -8.93 21.16 -21.71
C GLN A 81 -7.53 20.55 -21.80
N GLY A 82 -7.35 19.67 -22.78
CA GLY A 82 -6.04 19.09 -23.10
C GLY A 82 -5.66 17.85 -22.27
N ALA A 83 -4.46 17.37 -22.57
CA ALA A 83 -3.88 16.19 -21.95
C ALA A 83 -3.20 16.53 -20.62
N ILE A 84 -3.14 15.55 -19.72
CA ILE A 84 -2.22 15.57 -18.58
C ILE A 84 -1.05 14.61 -18.84
N THR A 85 0.08 14.93 -18.24
CA THR A 85 1.29 14.11 -18.28
C THR A 85 1.60 13.60 -16.87
N LEU A 86 1.63 12.29 -16.71
CA LEU A 86 2.00 11.60 -15.48
C LEU A 86 3.53 11.64 -15.28
N SER A 87 3.98 11.63 -14.03
CA SER A 87 5.42 11.56 -13.69
C SER A 87 6.06 10.24 -14.14
N GLU A 88 5.31 9.14 -14.13
CA GLU A 88 5.71 7.80 -14.59
C GLU A 88 4.66 7.17 -15.53
N SER A 89 5.05 6.13 -16.26
CA SER A 89 4.14 5.41 -17.16
C SER A 89 3.08 4.62 -16.38
N ALA A 90 1.81 4.70 -16.81
CA ALA A 90 0.71 3.90 -16.28
C ALA A 90 0.93 2.38 -16.46
N ALA A 91 1.83 1.96 -17.35
CA ALA A 91 2.20 0.57 -17.56
C ALA A 91 2.90 -0.05 -16.34
N ASN A 92 3.49 0.77 -15.46
CA ASN A 92 4.23 0.31 -14.28
C ASN A 92 3.31 -0.03 -13.08
N PHE A 93 2.00 0.23 -13.19
CA PHE A 93 1.07 0.17 -12.06
C PHE A 93 0.01 -0.91 -12.27
N GLU A 94 -0.31 -1.61 -11.18
CA GLU A 94 -1.42 -2.57 -11.16
C GLU A 94 -2.77 -1.86 -11.07
N LYS A 95 -2.81 -0.66 -10.49
CA LYS A 95 -4.01 0.17 -10.37
C LYS A 95 -3.65 1.65 -10.48
N LEU A 96 -4.49 2.45 -11.14
CA LEU A 96 -4.54 3.89 -10.93
C LEU A 96 -5.81 4.27 -10.16
N THR A 97 -5.70 5.17 -9.20
CA THR A 97 -6.83 5.92 -8.64
C THR A 97 -6.80 7.31 -9.28
N ILE A 98 -7.84 7.65 -10.03
CA ILE A 98 -7.98 8.92 -10.75
C ILE A 98 -9.00 9.75 -9.99
N CYS A 99 -8.58 10.88 -9.43
CA CYS A 99 -9.45 11.88 -8.82
C CYS A 99 -9.76 12.98 -9.83
N PHE A 100 -11.01 13.41 -9.89
CA PHE A 100 -11.48 14.37 -10.88
C PHE A 100 -12.61 15.23 -10.33
N LYS A 101 -12.84 16.35 -11.00
CA LYS A 101 -13.95 17.25 -10.70
C LYS A 101 -14.65 17.74 -11.94
N SER A 102 -15.91 18.14 -11.78
CA SER A 102 -16.66 18.87 -12.79
C SER A 102 -16.45 20.39 -12.68
N ASN A 103 -16.85 21.11 -13.73
CA ASN A 103 -16.87 22.58 -13.75
C ASN A 103 -17.90 23.20 -12.80
N ASP A 104 -18.75 22.40 -12.15
CA ASP A 104 -19.68 22.83 -11.10
C ASP A 104 -19.20 22.44 -9.69
N GLY A 105 -17.96 21.98 -9.55
CA GLY A 105 -17.38 21.65 -8.24
C GLY A 105 -17.84 20.32 -7.65
N VAL A 106 -18.28 19.37 -8.47
CA VAL A 106 -18.59 18.00 -8.04
C VAL A 106 -17.34 17.14 -8.17
N TYR A 107 -16.93 16.49 -7.09
CA TYR A 107 -15.73 15.67 -7.01
C TYR A 107 -16.07 14.17 -7.00
N CYS A 108 -15.23 13.36 -7.63
CA CYS A 108 -15.34 11.90 -7.60
C CYS A 108 -13.97 11.26 -7.86
N SER A 109 -13.89 9.95 -7.70
CA SER A 109 -12.70 9.16 -8.03
C SER A 109 -13.06 7.84 -8.71
N MET A 110 -12.11 7.29 -9.46
CA MET A 110 -12.23 6.01 -10.14
C MET A 110 -10.97 5.19 -9.98
N ASP A 111 -11.14 3.92 -9.60
CA ASP A 111 -10.07 2.93 -9.60
C ASP A 111 -10.04 2.16 -10.92
N VAL A 112 -8.85 2.06 -11.51
CA VAL A 112 -8.62 1.43 -12.81
C VAL A 112 -7.51 0.40 -12.69
N ALA A 113 -7.88 -0.88 -12.60
CA ALA A 113 -6.92 -1.98 -12.60
C ALA A 113 -6.25 -2.13 -13.97
N ARG A 114 -4.95 -2.45 -14.02
CA ARG A 114 -4.12 -2.59 -15.25
C ARG A 114 -4.43 -1.47 -16.25
N PRO A 115 -4.08 -0.22 -15.91
CA PRO A 115 -4.72 0.98 -16.47
C PRO A 115 -4.20 1.35 -17.85
N ASN A 116 -2.95 1.01 -18.17
CA ASN A 116 -2.34 1.36 -19.45
C ASN A 116 -3.13 0.82 -20.64
N GLY A 117 -3.35 1.67 -21.64
CA GLY A 117 -4.11 1.32 -22.84
C GLY A 117 -5.63 1.28 -22.64
N LYS A 118 -6.16 1.62 -21.46
CA LYS A 118 -7.62 1.64 -21.24
C LYS A 118 -8.24 2.99 -21.56
N VAL A 119 -9.50 2.93 -21.98
CA VAL A 119 -10.39 4.09 -22.03
C VAL A 119 -11.26 4.03 -20.78
N VAL A 120 -11.38 5.15 -20.08
CA VAL A 120 -12.17 5.29 -18.85
C VAL A 120 -13.17 6.42 -19.01
N ALA A 121 -14.39 6.23 -18.51
CA ALA A 121 -15.47 7.20 -18.59
C ALA A 121 -15.63 7.89 -17.23
N LEU A 122 -15.00 9.05 -17.04
CA LEU A 122 -15.15 9.82 -15.82
C LEU A 122 -16.51 10.51 -15.87
N THR A 123 -17.35 10.25 -14.86
CA THR A 123 -18.74 10.70 -14.85
C THR A 123 -19.06 11.32 -13.49
N THR A 124 -19.72 12.47 -13.52
CA THR A 124 -20.36 13.05 -12.33
C THR A 124 -21.84 13.23 -12.60
N SER A 125 -22.65 13.17 -11.55
CA SER A 125 -24.06 13.49 -11.63
C SER A 125 -24.51 14.22 -10.38
N PHE A 126 -25.26 15.30 -10.54
CA PHE A 126 -25.80 16.05 -9.39
C PHE A 126 -27.02 16.87 -9.78
N TYR A 127 -27.84 17.22 -8.79
CA TYR A 127 -28.87 18.22 -8.94
C TYR A 127 -28.28 19.61 -8.66
N ASN A 128 -28.35 20.51 -9.64
CA ASN A 128 -28.02 21.93 -9.49
C ASN A 128 -29.26 22.79 -9.16
N GLY A 129 -30.36 22.13 -8.78
CA GLY A 129 -31.66 22.72 -8.51
C GLY A 129 -32.78 21.76 -8.86
N THR A 130 -34.02 22.07 -8.48
CA THR A 130 -35.19 21.18 -8.61
C THR A 130 -35.40 20.64 -10.03
N ASN A 131 -35.05 21.43 -11.04
CA ASN A 131 -35.31 21.15 -12.46
C ASN A 131 -34.03 20.91 -13.28
N TYR A 132 -32.88 20.73 -12.63
CA TYR A 132 -31.57 20.64 -13.27
C TYR A 132 -30.77 19.47 -12.71
N PHE A 133 -30.89 18.31 -13.36
CA PHE A 133 -30.10 17.12 -13.04
C PHE A 133 -29.03 16.94 -14.12
N TYR A 134 -27.80 17.34 -13.82
CA TYR A 134 -26.72 17.25 -14.79
C TYR A 134 -25.99 15.93 -14.65
N VAL A 135 -25.84 15.23 -15.77
CA VAL A 135 -24.90 14.12 -15.93
C VAL A 135 -23.80 14.62 -16.86
N LYS A 136 -22.56 14.62 -16.38
CA LYS A 136 -21.39 15.07 -17.13
C LYS A 136 -20.44 13.92 -17.33
N ASN A 137 -19.87 13.83 -18.51
CA ASN A 137 -18.97 12.75 -18.87
C ASN A 137 -17.78 13.27 -19.65
N ARG A 138 -16.62 12.67 -19.39
CA ARG A 138 -15.47 12.74 -20.28
C ARG A 138 -14.75 11.40 -20.30
N CYS A 139 -14.66 10.82 -21.48
CA CYS A 139 -13.85 9.63 -21.69
C CYS A 139 -12.39 10.03 -21.87
N TYR A 140 -11.50 9.40 -21.12
CA TYR A 140 -10.05 9.56 -21.24
C TYR A 140 -9.41 8.26 -21.69
N LYS A 141 -8.42 8.37 -22.58
CA LYS A 141 -7.50 7.28 -22.91
C LYS A 141 -6.25 7.44 -22.04
N ILE A 142 -5.88 6.37 -21.36
CA ILE A 142 -4.63 6.24 -20.62
C ILE A 142 -3.63 5.57 -21.56
N ASP A 143 -2.56 6.26 -21.92
CA ASP A 143 -1.54 5.77 -22.86
C ASP A 143 -0.12 6.16 -22.42
N GLY A 144 0.58 5.21 -21.80
CA GLY A 144 1.89 5.44 -21.20
C GLY A 144 1.83 6.51 -20.12
N LYS A 145 2.48 7.65 -20.37
CA LYS A 145 2.50 8.81 -19.46
C LYS A 145 1.38 9.80 -19.73
N ILE A 146 0.61 9.65 -20.81
CA ILE A 146 -0.37 10.63 -21.25
C ILE A 146 -1.78 10.14 -20.91
N ILE A 147 -2.58 10.98 -20.27
CA ILE A 147 -4.02 10.79 -20.15
C ILE A 147 -4.69 11.95 -20.89
N ASN A 148 -5.43 11.64 -21.95
CA ASN A 148 -6.09 12.66 -22.78
C ASN A 148 -7.50 12.24 -23.17
N THR A 149 -8.32 13.20 -23.58
CA THR A 149 -9.69 12.93 -24.06
C THR A 149 -9.64 11.91 -25.18
N TRP A 150 -10.43 10.86 -25.03
CA TRP A 150 -10.52 9.81 -26.02
C TRP A 150 -11.41 10.24 -27.18
N ARG A 151 -10.91 9.98 -28.40
CA ARG A 151 -11.66 10.05 -29.66
C ARG A 151 -11.90 8.63 -30.16
N ARG A 152 -13.12 8.35 -30.64
CA ARG A 152 -13.52 6.99 -31.06
C ARG A 152 -12.73 6.50 -32.28
N ALA A 153 -12.39 7.41 -33.17
CA ALA A 153 -11.57 7.18 -34.37
C ALA A 153 -10.60 8.35 -34.56
N ALA A 154 -9.61 8.21 -35.44
CA ALA A 154 -8.64 9.27 -35.73
C ALA A 154 -9.31 10.58 -36.17
N ASP A 155 -10.37 10.46 -36.98
CA ASP A 155 -11.20 11.56 -37.47
C ASP A 155 -12.55 11.66 -36.73
N GLY A 156 -12.66 11.01 -35.57
CA GLY A 156 -13.92 10.89 -34.84
C GLY A 156 -14.09 11.93 -33.73
N ASP A 157 -15.33 12.02 -33.22
CA ASP A 157 -15.69 12.96 -32.15
C ASP A 157 -15.02 12.60 -30.81
N TYR A 158 -14.57 13.64 -30.11
CA TYR A 158 -14.18 13.54 -28.71
C TYR A 158 -15.38 13.12 -27.86
N GLN A 159 -15.19 12.12 -27.01
CA GLN A 159 -16.26 11.60 -26.18
C GLN A 159 -16.30 12.38 -24.86
N THR A 160 -16.96 13.55 -24.89
CA THR A 160 -17.05 14.51 -23.78
C THR A 160 -18.35 15.31 -23.87
N GLY A 161 -18.92 15.71 -22.73
CA GLY A 161 -20.10 16.56 -22.71
C GLY A 161 -20.95 16.43 -21.46
N GLU A 162 -22.17 16.96 -21.55
CA GLU A 162 -23.17 16.85 -20.51
C GLU A 162 -24.58 16.71 -21.08
N VAL A 163 -25.47 16.20 -20.25
CA VAL A 163 -26.92 16.25 -20.44
C VAL A 163 -27.57 16.76 -19.16
N ASN A 164 -28.51 17.71 -19.30
CA ASN A 164 -29.49 17.98 -18.27
C ASN A 164 -30.61 16.95 -18.41
N ALA A 165 -30.51 15.86 -17.65
CA ALA A 165 -31.46 14.75 -17.67
C ALA A 165 -32.80 15.09 -16.98
N ALA A 166 -32.97 16.32 -16.49
CA ALA A 166 -34.27 16.85 -16.08
C ALA A 166 -34.94 17.61 -17.25
N ASN A 167 -36.28 17.51 -17.33
CA ASN A 167 -37.11 18.16 -18.35
C ASN A 167 -36.78 17.79 -19.80
N SER A 168 -36.08 18.66 -20.54
CA SER A 168 -35.94 18.60 -22.00
C SER A 168 -34.75 17.78 -22.50
N ASN A 169 -33.97 17.15 -21.62
CA ASN A 169 -32.77 16.37 -21.98
C ASN A 169 -31.78 17.17 -22.83
N ALA A 170 -31.67 18.48 -22.56
CA ALA A 170 -30.74 19.35 -23.27
C ALA A 170 -29.31 18.86 -23.07
N ALA A 171 -28.60 18.60 -24.17
CA ALA A 171 -27.24 18.10 -24.16
C ALA A 171 -26.31 19.00 -24.96
N ARG A 172 -25.03 19.04 -24.57
CA ARG A 172 -23.98 19.70 -25.33
C ARG A 172 -22.65 19.00 -25.19
N MET A 173 -21.83 19.10 -26.23
CA MET A 173 -20.44 18.69 -26.18
C MET A 173 -19.59 19.81 -25.60
N ALA A 174 -18.86 19.52 -24.53
CA ALA A 174 -17.95 20.45 -23.88
C ALA A 174 -17.03 19.67 -22.94
N ASP A 175 -15.83 20.19 -22.72
CA ASP A 175 -14.94 19.67 -21.69
C ASP A 175 -15.34 20.21 -20.32
N LEU A 176 -16.00 19.35 -19.54
CA LEU A 176 -16.64 19.74 -18.27
C LEU A 176 -16.13 18.94 -17.07
N ILE A 177 -15.23 17.98 -17.31
CA ILE A 177 -14.53 17.20 -16.29
C ILE A 177 -13.03 17.35 -16.50
N THR A 178 -12.30 17.55 -15.41
CA THR A 178 -10.84 17.55 -15.39
C THR A 178 -10.31 16.62 -14.30
N ILE A 179 -9.19 15.98 -14.59
CA ILE A 179 -8.43 15.20 -13.62
C ILE A 179 -7.66 16.17 -12.73
N THR A 180 -7.77 15.98 -11.42
CA THR A 180 -7.07 16.79 -10.42
C THR A 180 -5.88 16.04 -9.85
N GLN A 181 -6.01 14.74 -9.61
CA GLN A 181 -4.95 13.91 -9.07
C GLN A 181 -4.97 12.51 -9.67
N VAL A 182 -3.79 11.89 -9.77
CA VAL A 182 -3.65 10.49 -10.17
C VAL A 182 -2.66 9.81 -9.23
N PHE A 183 -3.07 8.70 -8.64
CA PHE A 183 -2.23 7.87 -7.79
C PHE A 183 -2.04 6.50 -8.42
N GLY A 184 -0.80 6.02 -8.47
CA GLY A 184 -0.46 4.69 -8.93
C GLY A 184 -0.21 3.73 -7.78
N THR A 185 -0.77 2.53 -7.86
CA THR A 185 -0.47 1.41 -6.96
C THR A 185 0.28 0.32 -7.72
N ARG A 186 1.50 0.01 -7.31
CA ARG A 186 2.31 -1.10 -7.86
C ARG A 186 1.86 -2.43 -7.26
N ARG A 187 2.15 -3.52 -7.98
CA ARG A 187 1.91 -4.87 -7.49
C ARG A 187 2.85 -5.16 -6.33
N MET A 188 2.29 -5.41 -5.15
CA MET A 188 3.08 -5.76 -3.97
C MET A 188 3.43 -7.26 -4.03
N SER A 189 4.73 -7.58 -4.09
CA SER A 189 5.23 -8.92 -3.82
C SER A 189 5.87 -8.90 -2.44
N LEU A 190 5.19 -9.47 -1.45
CA LEU A 190 5.77 -9.78 -0.14
C LEU A 190 6.45 -11.14 -0.31
N VAL A 191 7.73 -11.13 -0.71
CA VAL A 191 8.58 -12.32 -0.65
C VAL A 191 9.29 -12.33 0.69
#